data_AF-A0A7C3LGA7-F1
#
_entry.id   AF-A0A7C3LGA7-F1
#
_cell.length_a   1.000
_cell.length_b   1.000
_cell.length_c   1.000
_cell.angle_alpha   90.00
_cell.angle_beta   90.00
_cell.angle_gamma   90.00
#
_symmetry.space_group_name_H-M   'P 1'
#
loop_
_entity.id
_entity.type
_entity.pdbx_description
1 polymer ?
#
loop_
_entity_poly.entity_id
_entity_poly.type
_entity_poly.pdbx_seq_one_letter_code
_entity_poly.pdbx_strand_id
1 'polypeptide(L)'
;MAITLAALLFARVRLSVEMDLSQLLSEDSEVARTTRRAVLDVGTFDFMLAVVEAQGPGQEEALKAAAADLAFALGDPRFIRRVTWRVEPESLEIGTPAGDARAIALLTDEDWQQLEGKLTPEAIERSMRRLRGLLNALPPAKREALLADPLTFYQVLVDRVRLMTGPMKVNLSGNYFLSRDGRMLVMVLWPVKPASDLEFAPEFQKFLEETRTGIFIREPQWHPETGEVGKRLDIHYYGAHYEAIADSNLVRRDFAYTSLISAAAVLCLFLFAFRRPEALVFVVLPLTVGMIWTLGLAGLLVGRLTQVTMTFSAILIGQGIDF
;
A
#
# COMPACT_ATOMS: atom_id res chain seq x y z
N MET A 1 14.40 41.93 -18.64
CA MET A 1 14.84 40.57 -19.01
C MET A 1 15.59 39.85 -17.91
N ALA A 2 16.65 40.40 -17.31
CA ALA A 2 17.44 39.70 -16.29
C ALA A 2 16.60 39.22 -15.07
N ILE A 3 15.68 40.07 -14.58
CA ILE A 3 14.79 39.75 -13.45
C ILE A 3 13.80 38.64 -13.82
N THR A 4 13.25 38.67 -15.05
CA THR A 4 12.34 37.65 -15.56
C THR A 4 13.02 36.28 -15.68
N LEU A 5 14.27 36.26 -16.17
CA LEU A 5 15.09 35.05 -16.24
C LEU A 5 15.45 34.52 -14.85
N ALA A 6 15.78 35.41 -13.91
CA ALA A 6 16.03 35.03 -12.52
C ALA A 6 14.79 34.43 -11.85
N ALA A 7 13.60 35.02 -12.06
CA ALA A 7 12.33 34.50 -11.56
C ALA A 7 12.01 33.12 -12.12
N LEU A 8 12.28 32.88 -13.41
CA LEU A 8 12.10 31.57 -14.05
C LEU A 8 13.05 30.51 -13.48
N LEU A 9 14.34 30.84 -13.33
CA LEU A 9 15.35 29.96 -12.74
C LEU A 9 15.00 29.62 -11.29
N PHE A 10 14.50 30.61 -10.55
CA PHE A 10 14.11 30.45 -9.16
C PHE A 10 12.87 29.57 -9.01
N ALA A 11 11.82 29.81 -9.81
CA ALA A 11 10.65 28.95 -9.86
C ALA A 11 11.04 27.49 -10.15
N ARG A 12 11.95 27.24 -11.09
CA ARG A 12 12.40 25.88 -11.42
C ARG A 12 13.10 25.18 -10.25
N VAL A 13 13.87 25.90 -9.44
CA VAL A 13 14.69 25.31 -8.36
C VAL A 13 13.89 25.17 -7.05
N ARG A 14 12.95 26.07 -6.78
CA ARG A 14 12.26 26.16 -5.49
C ARG A 14 10.85 25.61 -5.48
N LEU A 15 10.18 25.53 -6.64
CA LEU A 15 8.77 25.16 -6.71
C LEU A 15 8.64 23.63 -6.72
N SER A 16 8.25 23.05 -5.58
CA SER A 16 7.90 21.62 -5.49
C SER A 16 6.39 21.44 -5.55
N VAL A 17 5.94 20.38 -6.22
CA VAL A 17 4.52 20.00 -6.28
C VAL A 17 4.28 18.97 -5.19
N GLU A 18 3.31 19.23 -4.31
CA GLU A 18 2.96 18.34 -3.21
C GLU A 18 1.54 17.78 -3.42
N MET A 19 1.43 16.45 -3.40
CA MET A 19 0.17 15.73 -3.68
C MET A 19 -0.45 15.16 -2.38
N ASP A 20 0.05 15.56 -1.21
CA ASP A 20 -0.45 15.08 0.07
C ASP A 20 -1.77 15.76 0.46
N LEU A 21 -2.87 15.01 0.39
CA LEU A 21 -4.21 15.48 0.74
C LEU A 21 -4.35 15.84 2.22
N SER A 22 -3.49 15.33 3.11
CA SER A 22 -3.53 15.66 4.54
C SER A 22 -3.19 17.13 4.82
N GLN A 23 -2.54 17.82 3.87
CA GLN A 23 -2.28 19.27 3.96
C GLN A 23 -3.53 20.12 3.73
N LEU A 24 -4.60 19.55 3.16
CA LEU A 24 -5.89 20.23 3.01
C LEU A 24 -6.70 20.25 4.32
N LEU A 25 -6.28 19.46 5.31
CA LEU A 25 -6.91 19.43 6.61
C LEU A 25 -6.54 20.69 7.40
N SER A 26 -7.51 21.26 8.12
CA SER A 26 -7.27 22.45 8.94
C SER A 26 -6.26 22.17 10.05
N GLU A 27 -5.30 23.08 10.22
CA GLU A 27 -4.28 22.97 11.27
C GLU A 27 -4.86 23.08 12.69
N ASP A 28 -6.02 23.74 12.81
CA ASP A 28 -6.74 23.91 14.07
C ASP A 28 -7.47 22.65 14.53
N SER A 29 -7.65 21.66 13.64
CA SER A 29 -8.29 20.41 14.00
C SER A 29 -7.39 19.54 14.87
N GLU A 30 -7.86 19.21 16.07
CA GLU A 30 -7.18 18.28 16.97
C GLU A 30 -6.92 16.92 16.31
N VAL A 31 -7.89 16.44 15.52
CA VAL A 31 -7.77 15.18 14.78
C VAL A 31 -6.63 15.25 13.77
N ALA A 32 -6.54 16.32 12.97
CA ALA A 32 -5.48 16.48 11.98
C ALA A 32 -4.08 16.52 12.61
N ARG A 33 -3.92 17.25 13.72
CA ARG A 33 -2.65 17.32 14.46
C ARG A 33 -2.24 15.97 15.06
N THR A 34 -3.21 15.23 15.60
CA THR A 34 -2.97 13.93 16.22
C THR A 34 -2.55 12.91 15.17
N THR A 35 -3.26 12.85 14.05
CA THR A 35 -2.90 11.98 12.93
C THR A 35 -1.51 12.31 12.38
N ARG A 36 -1.19 13.60 12.19
CA ARG A 36 0.14 14.01 11.70
C ARG A 36 1.28 13.62 12.66
N ARG A 37 1.08 13.80 13.98
CA ARG A 37 2.06 13.33 14.98
C ARG A 37 2.23 11.82 14.95
N ALA A 38 1.13 11.08 14.86
CA ALA A 38 1.17 9.63 14.80
C ALA A 38 1.94 9.13 13.56
N VAL A 39 1.75 9.78 12.40
CA VAL A 39 2.54 9.50 11.19
C VAL A 39 4.02 9.84 11.38
N LEU A 40 4.35 10.97 12.02
CA LEU A 40 5.75 11.35 12.28
C LEU A 40 6.46 10.37 13.23
N ASP A 41 5.77 9.89 14.27
CA ASP A 41 6.33 8.98 15.27
C ASP A 41 6.47 7.55 14.74
N VAL A 42 5.51 7.08 13.93
CA VAL A 42 5.45 5.70 13.42
C VAL A 42 6.06 5.57 12.02
N GLY A 43 6.20 6.67 11.28
CA GLY A 43 6.74 6.77 9.93
C GLY A 43 5.66 6.77 8.85
N THR A 44 4.94 5.65 8.72
CA THR A 44 3.80 5.51 7.80
C THR A 44 2.81 4.45 8.30
N PHE A 45 1.53 4.66 8.00
CA PHE A 45 0.48 3.64 8.15
C PHE A 45 0.18 2.90 6.84
N ASP A 46 0.70 3.41 5.73
CA ASP A 46 0.50 2.84 4.41
C ASP A 46 1.24 1.51 4.33
N PHE A 47 0.52 0.45 4.05
CA PHE A 47 1.09 -0.83 3.65
C PHE A 47 0.77 -1.10 2.19
N MET A 48 1.57 -1.96 1.57
CA MET A 48 1.27 -2.50 0.26
C MET A 48 1.01 -3.99 0.35
N LEU A 49 0.34 -4.51 -0.67
CA LEU A 49 0.14 -5.93 -0.88
C LEU A 49 0.94 -6.37 -2.09
N ALA A 50 1.75 -7.41 -1.92
CA ALA A 50 2.26 -8.19 -3.04
C ALA A 50 1.44 -9.48 -3.13
N VAL A 51 0.91 -9.77 -4.31
CA VAL A 51 0.07 -10.93 -4.56
C VAL A 51 0.78 -11.80 -5.58
N VAL A 52 1.05 -13.04 -5.19
CA VAL A 52 1.52 -14.09 -6.11
C VAL A 52 0.30 -14.91 -6.52
N GLU A 53 -0.01 -14.94 -7.81
CA GLU A 53 -1.16 -15.62 -8.37
C GLU A 53 -0.74 -16.80 -9.26
N ALA A 54 -1.39 -17.94 -9.12
CA ALA A 54 -1.22 -19.12 -9.96
C ALA A 54 -2.38 -19.29 -10.94
N GLN A 55 -2.10 -19.79 -12.16
CA GLN A 55 -3.14 -20.00 -13.19
C GLN A 55 -4.20 -21.06 -12.83
N GLY A 56 -3.96 -21.90 -11.83
CA GLY A 56 -4.90 -22.95 -11.45
C GLY A 56 -4.70 -23.45 -10.02
N PRO A 57 -5.71 -24.09 -9.43
CA PRO A 57 -5.65 -24.63 -8.07
C PRO A 57 -4.62 -25.77 -7.97
N GLY A 58 -4.02 -25.95 -6.79
CA GLY A 58 -3.07 -27.04 -6.51
C GLY A 58 -1.59 -26.67 -6.66
N GLN A 59 -1.25 -25.40 -6.92
CA GLN A 59 0.13 -24.90 -7.02
C GLN A 59 0.62 -24.26 -5.71
N GLU A 60 0.07 -24.65 -4.55
CA GLU A 60 0.37 -24.01 -3.26
C GLU A 60 1.86 -24.02 -2.89
N GLU A 61 2.57 -25.12 -3.17
CA GLU A 61 4.01 -25.21 -2.90
C GLU A 61 4.82 -24.27 -3.80
N ALA A 62 4.41 -24.07 -5.05
CA ALA A 62 5.03 -23.10 -5.94
C ALA A 62 4.77 -21.67 -5.46
N LEU A 63 3.55 -21.36 -5.00
CA LEU A 63 3.22 -20.07 -4.41
C LEU A 63 4.07 -19.78 -3.17
N LYS A 64 4.25 -20.76 -2.27
CA LYS A 64 5.07 -20.61 -1.06
C LYS A 64 6.54 -20.42 -1.40
N ALA A 65 7.08 -21.17 -2.35
CA ALA A 65 8.46 -21.02 -2.81
C ALA A 65 8.70 -19.64 -3.43
N ALA A 66 7.83 -19.21 -4.34
CA ALA A 66 7.88 -17.89 -4.96
C ALA A 66 7.76 -16.77 -3.93
N ALA A 67 6.87 -16.90 -2.94
CA ALA A 67 6.74 -15.93 -1.85
C ALA A 67 8.00 -15.84 -0.99
N ALA A 68 8.71 -16.96 -0.75
CA ALA A 68 9.96 -16.95 0.00
C ALA A 68 11.08 -16.23 -0.76
N ASP A 69 11.26 -16.55 -2.05
CA ASP A 69 12.24 -15.86 -2.90
C ASP A 69 11.90 -14.37 -3.06
N LEU A 70 10.63 -14.05 -3.26
CA LEU A 70 10.15 -12.67 -3.37
C LEU A 70 10.36 -11.92 -2.04
N ALA A 71 10.10 -12.55 -0.89
CA ALA A 71 10.33 -11.93 0.41
C ALA A 71 11.81 -11.61 0.65
N PHE A 72 12.71 -12.49 0.21
CA PHE A 72 14.15 -12.26 0.28
C PHE A 72 14.56 -11.08 -0.60
N ALA A 73 14.09 -11.04 -1.85
CA ALA A 73 14.44 -9.97 -2.79
C ALA A 73 13.85 -8.61 -2.39
N LEU A 74 12.64 -8.59 -1.82
CA LEU A 74 11.99 -7.39 -1.27
C LEU A 74 12.56 -6.94 0.08
N GLY A 75 13.43 -7.74 0.70
CA GLY A 75 13.98 -7.46 2.05
C GLY A 75 15.01 -6.33 2.13
N ASP A 76 15.10 -5.43 1.13
CA ASP A 76 16.02 -4.30 1.15
C ASP A 76 15.55 -3.23 2.17
N PRO A 77 16.31 -2.99 3.25
CA PRO A 77 15.92 -2.08 4.32
C PRO A 77 15.86 -0.61 3.89
N ARG A 78 16.41 -0.27 2.72
CA ARG A 78 16.30 1.08 2.15
C ARG A 78 14.88 1.40 1.68
N PHE A 79 14.09 0.38 1.33
CA PHE A 79 12.75 0.54 0.76
C PHE A 79 11.66 -0.01 1.68
N ILE A 80 11.89 -1.17 2.31
CA ILE A 80 10.86 -1.89 3.08
C ILE A 80 11.38 -2.18 4.49
N ARG A 81 10.62 -1.76 5.50
CA ARG A 81 10.91 -2.03 6.93
C ARG A 81 10.66 -3.48 7.29
N ARG A 82 9.57 -4.04 6.75
CA ARG A 82 9.11 -5.40 7.07
C ARG A 82 8.32 -5.98 5.92
N VAL A 83 8.61 -7.24 5.60
CA VAL A 83 7.85 -8.09 4.68
C VAL A 83 7.17 -9.19 5.48
N THR A 84 5.84 -9.22 5.49
CA THR A 84 5.03 -10.22 6.18
C THR A 84 4.38 -11.14 5.15
N TRP A 85 4.92 -12.35 5.00
CA TRP A 85 4.52 -13.31 3.97
C TRP A 85 4.09 -14.67 4.56
N ARG A 86 4.46 -14.93 5.81
CA ARG A 86 4.00 -16.05 6.63
C ARG A 86 3.86 -15.60 8.08
N VAL A 87 3.01 -16.27 8.83
CA VAL A 87 2.98 -16.18 10.28
C VAL A 87 4.11 -17.05 10.82
N GLU A 88 4.95 -16.48 11.67
CA GLU A 88 6.04 -17.23 12.30
C GLU A 88 5.46 -18.38 13.15
N PRO A 89 6.06 -19.59 13.10
CA PRO A 89 5.61 -20.71 13.92
C PRO A 89 5.53 -20.36 15.41
N GLU A 90 6.49 -19.59 15.95
CA GLU A 90 6.46 -19.18 17.37
C GLU A 90 5.27 -18.27 17.68
N SER A 91 4.81 -17.47 16.71
CA SER A 91 3.60 -16.65 16.84
C SER A 91 2.30 -17.48 16.83
N LEU A 92 2.38 -18.74 16.36
CA LEU A 92 1.25 -19.70 16.35
C LEU A 92 1.29 -20.68 17.52
N GLU A 93 2.42 -20.75 18.24
CA GLU A 93 2.55 -21.54 19.47
C GLU A 93 1.90 -20.85 20.68
N ILE A 94 1.33 -19.66 20.49
CA ILE A 94 0.54 -18.96 21.50
C ILE A 94 -0.60 -19.87 21.99
N GLY A 95 -0.48 -20.36 23.22
CA GLY A 95 -1.42 -21.34 23.77
C GLY A 95 -1.14 -22.76 23.30
N THR A 96 0.10 -23.22 23.37
CA THR A 96 0.43 -24.65 23.40
C THR A 96 1.12 -24.95 24.73
N PRO A 97 1.24 -26.22 25.16
CA PRO A 97 1.99 -26.56 26.37
C PRO A 97 3.47 -26.14 26.32
N ALA A 98 4.01 -25.94 25.11
CA ALA A 98 5.36 -25.44 24.85
C ALA A 98 5.41 -23.91 24.61
N GLY A 99 4.25 -23.27 24.50
CA GLY A 99 4.10 -21.86 24.14
C GLY A 99 4.20 -20.88 25.30
N ASP A 100 4.16 -19.58 24.98
CA ASP A 100 4.29 -18.51 25.98
C ASP A 100 3.02 -18.40 26.86
N ALA A 101 3.13 -18.86 28.11
CA ALA A 101 2.06 -18.80 29.12
C ALA A 101 1.54 -17.37 29.38
N ARG A 102 2.29 -16.33 28.98
CA ARG A 102 1.87 -14.92 29.08
C ARG A 102 0.63 -14.60 28.25
N ALA A 103 0.32 -15.41 27.25
CA ALA A 103 -0.84 -15.21 26.40
C ALA A 103 -2.17 -15.24 27.17
N ILE A 104 -2.22 -15.91 28.34
CA ILE A 104 -3.39 -15.89 29.24
C ILE A 104 -3.76 -14.46 29.65
N ALA A 105 -2.80 -13.53 29.71
CA ALA A 105 -3.06 -12.12 30.01
C ALA A 105 -3.85 -11.38 28.93
N LEU A 106 -4.02 -11.97 27.73
CA LEU A 106 -4.81 -11.40 26.63
C LEU A 106 -6.31 -11.75 26.73
N LEU A 107 -6.68 -12.68 27.61
CA LEU A 107 -8.06 -13.12 27.77
C LEU A 107 -8.91 -12.04 28.42
N THR A 108 -10.12 -11.81 27.90
CA THR A 108 -11.10 -10.91 28.52
C THR A 108 -12.05 -11.67 29.44
N ASP A 109 -12.87 -10.96 30.20
CA ASP A 109 -13.90 -11.56 31.07
C ASP A 109 -14.82 -12.52 30.32
N GLU A 110 -15.19 -12.21 29.07
CA GLU A 110 -15.99 -13.11 28.23
C GLU A 110 -15.28 -14.43 27.91
N ASP A 111 -13.96 -14.41 27.67
CA ASP A 111 -13.20 -15.64 27.44
C ASP A 111 -13.09 -16.45 28.72
N TRP A 112 -12.91 -15.79 29.87
CA TRP A 112 -12.88 -16.45 31.16
C TRP A 112 -14.20 -17.16 31.44
N GLN A 113 -15.34 -16.55 31.15
CA GLN A 113 -16.64 -17.20 31.23
C GLN A 113 -16.76 -18.41 30.30
N GLN A 114 -16.20 -18.35 29.09
CA GLN A 114 -16.15 -19.51 28.18
C GLN A 114 -15.27 -20.64 28.72
N LEU A 115 -14.13 -20.32 29.32
CA LEU A 115 -13.23 -21.29 29.95
C LEU A 115 -13.89 -21.93 31.18
N GLU A 116 -14.56 -21.15 32.02
CA GLU A 116 -15.34 -21.66 33.15
C GLU A 116 -16.48 -22.57 32.69
N GLY A 117 -17.18 -22.19 31.61
CA GLY A 117 -18.22 -23.03 31.00
C GLY A 117 -17.72 -24.41 30.57
N LYS A 118 -16.46 -24.51 30.12
CA LYS A 118 -15.80 -25.78 29.76
C LYS A 118 -15.47 -26.66 30.97
N LEU A 119 -15.36 -26.09 32.17
CA LEU A 119 -15.10 -26.79 33.42
C LEU A 119 -16.36 -27.36 34.07
N THR A 120 -17.54 -27.09 33.50
CA THR A 120 -18.80 -27.69 33.99
C THR A 120 -18.81 -29.22 33.79
N PRO A 121 -19.42 -30.00 34.71
CA PRO A 121 -19.46 -31.46 34.59
C PRO A 121 -20.01 -31.95 33.24
N GLU A 122 -21.07 -31.29 32.75
CA GLU A 122 -21.73 -31.63 31.48
C GLU A 122 -20.82 -31.33 30.28
N ALA A 123 -20.06 -30.23 30.31
CA ALA A 123 -19.12 -29.87 29.25
C ALA A 123 -17.92 -30.82 29.22
N ILE A 124 -17.38 -31.18 30.39
CA ILE A 124 -16.29 -32.15 30.51
C ILE A 124 -16.73 -33.50 29.94
N GLU A 125 -17.90 -34.00 30.32
CA GLU A 125 -18.41 -35.28 29.83
C GLU A 125 -18.62 -35.27 28.30
N ARG A 126 -19.14 -34.15 27.76
CA ARG A 126 -19.31 -33.96 26.32
C ARG A 126 -17.96 -33.93 25.60
N SER A 127 -16.96 -33.24 26.16
CA SER A 127 -15.61 -33.17 25.58
C SER A 127 -14.93 -34.53 25.60
N MET A 128 -15.04 -35.29 26.70
CA MET A 128 -14.48 -36.64 26.82
C MET A 128 -15.13 -37.63 25.84
N ARG A 129 -16.45 -37.56 25.64
CA ARG A 129 -17.15 -38.35 24.61
C ARG A 129 -16.63 -38.02 23.20
N ARG A 130 -16.45 -36.73 22.89
CA ARG A 130 -15.87 -36.28 21.62
C ARG A 130 -14.45 -36.79 21.43
N LEU A 131 -13.61 -36.65 22.44
CA LEU A 131 -12.22 -37.08 22.43
C LEU A 131 -12.11 -38.59 22.18
N ARG A 132 -12.94 -39.40 22.86
CA ARG A 132 -12.98 -40.85 22.66
C ARG A 132 -13.35 -41.25 21.22
N GLY A 133 -14.28 -40.52 20.59
CA GLY A 133 -14.60 -40.71 19.16
C GLY A 133 -13.45 -40.35 18.22
N LEU A 134 -12.76 -39.25 18.51
CA LEU A 134 -11.67 -38.72 17.68
C LEU A 134 -10.36 -39.52 17.79
N LEU A 135 -10.01 -40.01 18.98
CA LEU A 135 -8.79 -40.79 19.20
C LEU A 135 -8.75 -42.08 18.37
N ASN A 136 -9.91 -42.69 18.12
CA ASN A 136 -10.04 -43.89 17.30
C ASN A 136 -9.95 -43.59 15.79
N ALA A 137 -10.23 -42.35 15.37
CA ALA A 137 -10.30 -41.96 13.98
C ALA A 137 -9.04 -41.22 13.47
N LEU A 138 -8.16 -40.75 14.37
CA LEU A 138 -7.05 -39.85 14.02
C LEU A 138 -5.67 -40.52 14.00
N PRO A 139 -4.74 -40.04 13.14
CA PRO A 139 -3.33 -40.43 13.13
C PRO A 139 -2.62 -40.13 14.48
N PRO A 140 -1.57 -40.89 14.86
CA PRO A 140 -0.89 -40.77 16.15
C PRO A 140 -0.45 -39.35 16.51
N ALA A 141 0.15 -38.61 15.56
CA ALA A 141 0.64 -37.25 15.79
C ALA A 141 -0.46 -36.26 16.23
N LYS A 142 -1.71 -36.44 15.78
CA LYS A 142 -2.83 -35.59 16.19
C LYS A 142 -3.43 -36.00 17.55
N ARG A 143 -3.13 -37.21 18.04
CA ARG A 143 -3.64 -37.70 19.33
C ARG A 143 -2.93 -37.05 20.50
N GLU A 144 -1.61 -36.86 20.41
CA GLU A 144 -0.81 -36.26 21.50
C GLU A 144 -1.28 -34.84 21.83
N ALA A 145 -1.52 -34.00 20.81
CA ALA A 145 -2.05 -32.65 21.00
C ALA A 145 -3.45 -32.64 21.65
N LEU A 146 -4.33 -33.57 21.25
CA LEU A 146 -5.67 -33.71 21.81
C LEU A 146 -5.67 -34.23 23.26
N LEU A 147 -4.69 -35.06 23.61
CA LEU A 147 -4.50 -35.54 24.99
C LEU A 147 -3.88 -34.47 25.89
N ALA A 148 -3.05 -33.58 25.34
CA ALA A 148 -2.48 -32.45 26.07
C ALA A 148 -3.53 -31.37 26.41
N ASP A 149 -4.59 -31.26 25.62
CA ASP A 149 -5.73 -30.35 25.88
C ASP A 149 -7.09 -31.00 25.60
N PRO A 150 -7.56 -31.87 26.50
CA PRO A 150 -8.79 -32.63 26.32
C PRO A 150 -10.06 -31.77 26.38
N LEU A 151 -9.98 -30.56 26.97
CA LEU A 151 -11.09 -29.62 27.09
C LEU A 151 -11.03 -28.50 26.03
N THR A 152 -9.99 -28.47 25.19
CA THR A 152 -9.76 -27.46 24.16
C THR A 152 -9.73 -26.03 24.73
N PHE A 153 -8.99 -25.83 25.82
CA PHE A 153 -8.73 -24.51 26.39
C PHE A 153 -7.89 -23.64 25.46
N TYR A 154 -6.90 -24.23 24.81
CA TYR A 154 -6.02 -23.52 23.89
C TYR A 154 -6.78 -22.92 22.70
N GLN A 155 -7.90 -23.53 22.31
CA GLN A 155 -8.74 -23.00 21.24
C GLN A 155 -9.31 -21.61 21.57
N VAL A 156 -9.70 -21.36 22.82
CA VAL A 156 -10.19 -20.03 23.26
C VAL A 156 -9.08 -18.98 23.13
N LEU A 157 -7.86 -19.35 23.51
CA LEU A 157 -6.69 -18.48 23.41
C LEU A 157 -6.33 -18.17 21.96
N VAL A 158 -6.32 -19.19 21.10
CA VAL A 158 -6.05 -19.05 19.66
C VAL A 158 -7.11 -18.17 18.99
N ASP A 159 -8.38 -18.34 19.34
CA ASP A 159 -9.47 -17.52 18.79
C ASP A 159 -9.33 -16.05 19.22
N ARG A 160 -8.95 -15.77 20.48
CA ARG A 160 -8.63 -14.41 20.97
C ARG A 160 -7.48 -13.77 20.16
N VAL A 161 -6.39 -14.50 19.95
CA VAL A 161 -5.23 -14.00 19.19
C VAL A 161 -5.58 -13.72 17.74
N ARG A 162 -6.36 -14.61 17.10
CA ARG A 162 -6.84 -14.44 15.71
C ARG A 162 -7.72 -13.21 15.53
N LEU A 163 -8.56 -12.89 16.52
CA LEU A 163 -9.38 -11.68 16.50
C LEU A 163 -8.52 -10.40 16.55
N MET A 164 -7.31 -10.46 17.11
CA MET A 164 -6.38 -9.32 17.17
C MET A 164 -5.53 -9.14 15.90
N THR A 165 -5.46 -10.13 15.00
CA THR A 165 -4.62 -10.06 13.78
C THR A 165 -5.18 -9.12 12.69
N GLY A 166 -6.24 -8.35 12.99
CA GLY A 166 -6.77 -7.32 12.12
C GLY A 166 -7.81 -7.81 11.12
N PRO A 167 -8.18 -6.99 10.11
CA PRO A 167 -9.35 -7.22 9.25
C PRO A 167 -9.19 -8.40 8.26
N MET A 168 -7.97 -8.91 8.06
CA MET A 168 -7.73 -9.96 7.09
C MET A 168 -8.04 -11.35 7.66
N LYS A 169 -9.26 -11.84 7.40
CA LYS A 169 -9.67 -13.23 7.64
C LYS A 169 -9.03 -14.18 6.61
N VAL A 170 -7.70 -14.27 6.59
CA VAL A 170 -7.01 -15.22 5.69
C VAL A 170 -7.01 -16.60 6.32
N ASN A 171 -7.26 -17.64 5.52
CA ASN A 171 -7.17 -18.99 6.00
C ASN A 171 -5.68 -19.33 6.19
N LEU A 172 -5.25 -19.54 7.43
CA LEU A 172 -3.88 -19.92 7.77
C LEU A 172 -3.65 -21.41 7.42
N SER A 173 -3.66 -21.73 6.13
CA SER A 173 -3.27 -23.04 5.64
C SER A 173 -1.74 -23.12 5.64
N GLY A 174 -1.16 -23.81 6.64
CA GLY A 174 0.28 -23.98 6.75
C GLY A 174 1.07 -22.69 7.06
N ASN A 175 0.43 -21.74 7.76
CA ASN A 175 1.02 -20.47 8.22
C ASN A 175 1.20 -19.39 7.15
N TYR A 176 0.68 -19.60 5.93
CA TYR A 176 0.71 -18.62 4.85
C TYR A 176 -0.63 -17.93 4.68
N PHE A 177 -0.61 -16.72 4.12
CA PHE A 177 -1.82 -15.98 3.76
C PHE A 177 -2.34 -16.42 2.39
N LEU A 178 -2.89 -17.64 2.34
CA LEU A 178 -3.42 -18.24 1.11
C LEU A 178 -4.92 -17.99 0.93
N SER A 179 -5.33 -17.76 -0.31
CA SER A 179 -6.74 -17.76 -0.71
C SER A 179 -7.36 -19.15 -0.51
N ARG A 180 -8.68 -19.19 -0.31
CA ARG A 180 -9.44 -20.44 -0.06
C ARG A 180 -9.35 -21.44 -1.21
N ASP A 181 -9.16 -20.95 -2.43
CA ASP A 181 -9.02 -21.75 -3.65
C ASP A 181 -7.57 -22.15 -3.96
N GLY A 182 -6.61 -21.73 -3.11
CA GLY A 182 -5.19 -22.03 -3.27
C GLY A 182 -4.52 -21.38 -4.48
N ARG A 183 -5.15 -20.35 -5.09
CA ARG A 183 -4.62 -19.69 -6.28
C ARG A 183 -3.78 -18.45 -5.99
N MET A 184 -3.99 -17.81 -4.84
CA MET A 184 -3.32 -16.57 -4.49
C MET A 184 -2.64 -16.70 -3.14
N LEU A 185 -1.42 -16.18 -3.05
CA LEU A 185 -0.71 -15.92 -1.79
C LEU A 185 -0.49 -14.42 -1.65
N VAL A 186 -0.92 -13.87 -0.52
CA VAL A 186 -0.83 -12.44 -0.23
C VAL A 186 0.33 -12.17 0.73
N MET A 187 1.12 -11.15 0.45
CA MET A 187 2.21 -10.67 1.29
C MET A 187 1.94 -9.21 1.63
N VAL A 188 2.22 -8.80 2.87
CA VAL A 188 2.09 -7.41 3.32
C VAL A 188 3.48 -6.78 3.39
N LEU A 189 3.66 -5.69 2.67
CA LEU A 189 4.89 -4.91 2.65
C LEU A 189 4.69 -3.63 3.44
N TRP A 190 5.65 -3.27 4.29
CA TRP A 190 5.64 -2.04 5.08
C TRP A 190 6.76 -1.11 4.59
N PRO A 191 6.48 -0.17 3.67
CA PRO A 191 7.49 0.75 3.13
C PRO A 191 8.11 1.64 4.21
N VAL A 192 9.32 2.15 3.97
CA VAL A 192 10.02 3.04 4.92
C VAL A 192 9.44 4.45 4.96
N LYS A 193 8.81 4.90 3.87
CA LYS A 193 8.31 6.26 3.66
C LYS A 193 6.83 6.24 3.27
N PRO A 194 6.07 7.32 3.49
CA PRO A 194 4.66 7.41 3.11
C PRO A 194 4.47 7.46 1.59
N ALA A 195 3.26 7.11 1.12
CA ALA A 195 2.94 7.12 -0.31
C ALA A 195 2.92 8.52 -0.93
N SER A 196 2.78 9.57 -0.12
CA SER A 196 2.81 10.97 -0.54
C SER A 196 4.21 11.49 -0.88
N ASP A 197 5.28 10.75 -0.55
CA ASP A 197 6.66 11.13 -0.91
C ASP A 197 6.93 10.85 -2.40
N LEU A 198 6.78 11.90 -3.21
CA LEU A 198 6.95 11.84 -4.67
C LEU A 198 8.39 11.65 -5.14
N GLU A 199 9.40 11.79 -4.28
CA GLU A 199 10.80 11.48 -4.63
C GLU A 199 11.08 9.99 -4.43
N PHE A 200 10.55 9.41 -3.35
CA PHE A 200 10.70 8.00 -3.02
C PHE A 200 9.85 7.09 -3.91
N ALA A 201 8.61 7.49 -4.21
CA ALA A 201 7.64 6.63 -4.89
C ALA A 201 8.17 6.06 -6.23
N PRO A 202 8.72 6.87 -7.17
CA PRO A 202 9.23 6.35 -8.45
C PRO A 202 10.38 5.36 -8.29
N GLU A 203 11.31 5.63 -7.36
CA GLU A 203 12.42 4.73 -7.07
C GLU A 203 11.91 3.41 -6.48
N PHE A 204 10.93 3.50 -5.57
CA PHE A 204 10.31 2.33 -4.96
C PHE A 204 9.53 1.48 -5.97
N GLN A 205 8.75 2.08 -6.86
CA GLN A 205 8.06 1.35 -7.93
C GLN A 205 9.06 0.64 -8.84
N LYS A 206 10.14 1.33 -9.24
CA LYS A 206 11.21 0.73 -10.03
C LYS A 206 11.82 -0.48 -9.31
N PHE A 207 12.10 -0.36 -8.02
CA PHE A 207 12.61 -1.47 -7.20
C PHE A 207 11.67 -2.69 -7.19
N LEU A 208 10.35 -2.48 -7.03
CA LEU A 208 9.36 -3.56 -7.06
C LEU A 208 9.34 -4.28 -8.41
N GLU A 209 9.37 -3.49 -9.50
CA GLU A 209 9.37 -3.98 -10.87
C GLU A 209 10.64 -4.76 -11.21
N GLU A 210 11.80 -4.22 -10.86
CA GLU A 210 13.08 -4.92 -11.02
C GLU A 210 13.13 -6.21 -10.20
N THR A 211 12.55 -6.20 -8.99
CA THR A 211 12.43 -7.40 -8.17
C THR A 211 11.55 -8.46 -8.83
N ARG A 212 10.39 -8.06 -9.37
CA ARG A 212 9.49 -8.96 -10.12
C ARG A 212 10.19 -9.56 -11.33
N THR A 213 10.84 -8.74 -12.14
CA THR A 213 11.59 -9.20 -13.31
C THR A 213 12.76 -10.11 -12.91
N GLY A 214 13.48 -9.78 -11.84
CA GLY A 214 14.59 -10.57 -11.32
C GLY A 214 14.18 -11.98 -10.90
N ILE A 215 13.00 -12.13 -10.29
CA ILE A 215 12.43 -13.44 -9.95
C ILE A 215 12.19 -14.27 -11.22
N PHE A 216 11.56 -13.69 -12.24
CA PHE A 216 11.29 -14.41 -13.49
C PHE A 216 12.54 -14.74 -14.31
N ILE A 217 13.63 -13.96 -14.17
CA ILE A 217 14.93 -14.28 -14.77
C ILE A 217 15.58 -15.47 -14.04
N ARG A 218 15.53 -15.49 -12.71
CA ARG A 218 16.14 -16.54 -11.89
C ARG A 218 15.37 -17.86 -12.00
N GLU A 219 14.05 -17.80 -12.07
CA GLU A 219 13.15 -18.94 -12.13
C GLU A 219 12.24 -18.85 -13.39
N PRO A 220 12.78 -19.10 -14.61
CA PRO A 220 12.04 -18.91 -15.86
C PRO A 220 10.77 -19.74 -15.98
N GLN A 221 10.68 -20.85 -15.25
CA GLN A 221 9.50 -21.71 -15.22
C GLN A 221 8.25 -21.03 -14.64
N TRP A 222 8.43 -19.98 -13.83
CA TRP A 222 7.32 -19.21 -13.27
C TRP A 222 6.83 -18.11 -14.20
N HIS A 223 7.61 -17.75 -15.23
CA HIS A 223 7.29 -16.64 -16.12
C HIS A 223 5.89 -16.82 -16.77
N PRO A 224 5.03 -15.79 -16.74
CA PRO A 224 3.63 -15.90 -17.15
C PRO A 224 3.45 -16.31 -18.63
N GLU A 225 4.37 -15.87 -19.50
CA GLU A 225 4.29 -16.15 -20.95
C GLU A 225 5.02 -17.43 -21.40
N THR A 226 6.06 -17.88 -20.70
CA THR A 226 6.97 -18.95 -21.17
C THR A 226 7.01 -20.19 -20.29
N GLY A 227 6.39 -20.18 -19.11
CA GLY A 227 6.42 -21.31 -18.18
C GLY A 227 5.68 -22.56 -18.68
N GLU A 228 6.06 -23.73 -18.16
CA GLU A 228 5.30 -24.98 -18.32
C GLU A 228 3.85 -24.79 -17.83
N VAL A 229 2.87 -25.38 -18.54
CA VAL A 229 1.47 -25.34 -18.14
C VAL A 229 1.33 -25.96 -16.74
N GLY A 230 0.92 -25.15 -15.76
CA GLY A 230 0.79 -25.57 -14.36
C GLY A 230 1.92 -25.14 -13.40
N LYS A 231 2.88 -24.32 -13.83
CA LYS A 231 3.87 -23.66 -12.96
C LYS A 231 3.94 -22.14 -13.14
N ARG A 232 3.06 -21.57 -13.96
CA ARG A 232 3.03 -20.14 -14.26
C ARG A 232 2.48 -19.36 -13.09
N LEU A 233 3.25 -18.37 -12.67
CA LEU A 233 2.88 -17.45 -11.61
C LEU A 233 2.88 -16.03 -12.16
N ASP A 234 1.99 -15.20 -11.64
CA ASP A 234 2.00 -13.77 -11.85
C ASP A 234 2.23 -13.06 -10.51
N ILE A 235 2.89 -11.90 -10.55
CA ILE A 235 3.24 -11.11 -9.37
C ILE A 235 2.66 -9.71 -9.57
N HIS A 236 1.74 -9.36 -8.67
CA HIS A 236 1.04 -8.08 -8.67
C HIS A 236 1.37 -7.30 -7.40
N TYR A 237 1.56 -5.99 -7.55
CA TYR A 237 1.74 -5.07 -6.44
C TYR A 237 0.54 -4.13 -6.36
N TYR A 238 -0.02 -3.97 -5.17
CA TYR A 238 -1.16 -3.10 -4.88
C TYR A 238 -0.87 -2.22 -3.67
N GLY A 239 -1.40 -1.00 -3.68
CA GLY A 239 -1.28 -0.07 -2.56
C GLY A 239 -0.98 1.35 -3.00
N ALA A 240 -1.13 2.28 -2.06
CA ALA A 240 -1.09 3.71 -2.31
C ALA A 240 0.21 4.17 -3.01
N HIS A 241 1.38 3.59 -2.67
CA HIS A 241 2.64 3.97 -3.32
C HIS A 241 2.69 3.62 -4.81
N TYR A 242 2.09 2.48 -5.20
CA TYR A 242 2.09 2.03 -6.60
C TYR A 242 1.04 2.79 -7.42
N GLU A 243 -0.13 3.04 -6.83
CA GLU A 243 -1.23 3.78 -7.46
C GLU A 243 -0.92 5.28 -7.59
N ALA A 244 -0.36 5.90 -6.56
CA ALA A 244 -0.06 7.34 -6.55
C ALA A 244 0.87 7.77 -7.69
N ILE A 245 1.79 6.91 -8.13
CA ILE A 245 2.69 7.23 -9.25
C ILE A 245 1.96 7.16 -10.58
N ALA A 246 1.16 6.10 -10.79
CA ALA A 246 0.33 5.96 -11.98
C ALA A 246 -0.59 7.18 -12.12
N ASP A 247 -1.24 7.59 -11.02
CA ASP A 247 -2.10 8.77 -10.96
C ASP A 247 -1.31 10.06 -11.19
N SER A 248 -0.14 10.23 -10.54
CA SER A 248 0.65 11.46 -10.68
C SER A 248 1.14 11.68 -12.12
N ASN A 249 1.52 10.61 -12.82
CA ASN A 249 1.98 10.68 -14.21
C ASN A 249 0.83 10.99 -15.15
N LEU A 250 -0.35 10.38 -14.93
CA LEU A 250 -1.55 10.69 -15.68
C LEU A 250 -1.97 12.16 -15.47
N VAL A 251 -2.07 12.62 -14.23
CA VAL A 251 -2.45 14.00 -13.90
C VAL A 251 -1.46 15.00 -14.48
N ARG A 252 -0.14 14.77 -14.37
CA ARG A 252 0.88 15.66 -14.95
C ARG A 252 0.78 15.74 -16.47
N ARG A 253 0.57 14.60 -17.12
CA ARG A 253 0.45 14.51 -18.58
C ARG A 253 -0.82 15.19 -19.07
N ASP A 254 -1.94 14.92 -18.41
CA ASP A 254 -3.24 15.52 -18.76
C ASP A 254 -3.21 17.02 -18.50
N PHE A 255 -2.61 17.49 -17.40
CA PHE A 255 -2.41 18.91 -17.15
C PHE A 255 -1.59 19.57 -18.27
N ALA A 256 -0.50 18.94 -18.72
CA ALA A 256 0.31 19.46 -19.82
C ALA A 256 -0.47 19.52 -21.15
N TYR A 257 -1.21 18.46 -21.50
CA TYR A 257 -2.02 18.42 -22.72
C TYR A 257 -3.17 19.42 -22.68
N THR A 258 -3.95 19.44 -21.60
CA THR A 258 -5.06 20.37 -21.44
C THR A 258 -4.56 21.81 -21.47
N SER A 259 -3.46 22.13 -20.76
CA SER A 259 -2.88 23.48 -20.79
C SER A 259 -2.43 23.87 -22.20
N LEU A 260 -1.81 22.96 -22.96
CA LEU A 260 -1.36 23.24 -24.33
C LEU A 260 -2.54 23.42 -25.29
N ILE A 261 -3.54 22.55 -25.21
CA ILE A 261 -4.75 22.61 -26.05
C ILE A 261 -5.53 23.88 -25.74
N SER A 262 -5.72 24.23 -24.47
CA SER A 262 -6.38 25.47 -24.06
C SER A 262 -5.63 26.70 -24.55
N ALA A 263 -4.31 26.76 -24.39
CA ALA A 263 -3.50 27.86 -24.90
C ALA A 263 -3.62 27.99 -26.43
N ALA A 264 -3.51 26.88 -27.17
CA ALA A 264 -3.68 26.87 -28.61
C ALA A 264 -5.09 27.31 -29.04
N ALA A 265 -6.13 26.84 -28.36
CA ALA A 265 -7.51 27.23 -28.62
C ALA A 265 -7.73 28.74 -28.43
N VAL A 266 -7.17 29.31 -27.36
CA VAL A 266 -7.24 30.76 -27.12
C VAL A 266 -6.49 31.53 -28.21
N LEU A 267 -5.29 31.11 -28.59
CA LEU A 267 -4.54 31.75 -29.67
C LEU A 267 -5.30 31.67 -31.01
N CYS A 268 -5.92 30.54 -31.32
CA CYS A 268 -6.78 30.39 -32.49
C CYS A 268 -7.99 31.33 -32.44
N LEU A 269 -8.61 31.51 -31.28
CA LEU A 269 -9.74 32.43 -31.09
C LEU A 269 -9.31 33.89 -31.31
N PHE A 270 -8.16 34.29 -30.77
CA PHE A 270 -7.60 35.64 -31.01
C PHE A 270 -7.24 35.85 -32.48
N LEU A 271 -6.62 34.86 -33.12
CA LEU A 271 -6.33 34.92 -34.55
C LEU A 271 -7.60 35.03 -35.39
N PHE A 272 -8.67 34.32 -35.01
CA PHE A 272 -9.96 34.40 -35.69
C PHE A 272 -10.64 35.76 -35.50
N ALA A 273 -10.59 36.32 -34.28
CA ALA A 273 -11.22 37.59 -33.93
C ALA A 273 -10.50 38.79 -34.55
N PHE A 274 -9.17 38.87 -34.42
CA PHE A 274 -8.39 40.02 -34.86
C PHE A 274 -7.84 39.88 -36.28
N ARG A 275 -7.78 38.64 -36.83
CA ARG A 275 -7.27 38.31 -38.18
C ARG A 275 -5.86 38.83 -38.48
N ARG A 276 -5.10 39.19 -37.45
CA ARG A 276 -3.74 39.71 -37.53
C ARG A 276 -2.83 38.92 -36.61
N PRO A 277 -1.83 38.18 -37.14
CA PRO A 277 -0.93 37.40 -36.30
C PRO A 277 -0.07 38.27 -35.38
N GLU A 278 0.14 39.55 -35.73
CA GLU A 278 0.82 40.53 -34.90
C GLU A 278 0.13 40.73 -33.54
N ALA A 279 -1.20 40.63 -33.49
CA ALA A 279 -1.97 40.74 -32.26
C ALA A 279 -1.65 39.61 -31.27
N LEU A 280 -1.23 38.43 -31.75
CA LEU A 280 -0.83 37.32 -30.89
C LEU A 280 0.41 37.66 -30.05
N VAL A 281 1.36 38.43 -30.61
CA VAL A 281 2.55 38.84 -29.87
C VAL A 281 2.18 39.76 -28.71
N PHE A 282 1.22 40.68 -28.93
CA PHE A 282 0.73 41.59 -27.90
C PHE A 282 -0.05 40.88 -26.79
N VAL A 283 -0.58 39.67 -27.03
CA VAL A 283 -1.27 38.86 -26.01
C VAL A 283 -0.31 37.91 -25.30
N VAL A 284 0.48 37.15 -26.05
CA VAL A 284 1.39 36.13 -25.51
C VAL A 284 2.47 36.74 -24.64
N LEU A 285 3.04 37.89 -25.04
CA LEU A 285 4.17 38.49 -24.36
C LEU A 285 3.82 38.98 -22.93
N PRO A 286 2.77 39.79 -22.69
CA PRO A 286 2.38 40.16 -21.33
C PRO A 286 1.90 38.95 -20.52
N LEU A 287 1.19 38.00 -21.13
CA LEU A 287 0.72 36.79 -20.45
C LEU A 287 1.88 35.95 -19.92
N THR A 288 2.86 35.65 -20.77
CA THR A 288 4.03 34.84 -20.41
C THR A 288 4.88 35.53 -19.35
N VAL A 289 5.08 36.85 -19.46
CA VAL A 289 5.78 37.61 -18.43
C VAL A 289 5.02 37.56 -17.11
N GLY A 290 3.71 37.80 -17.11
CA GLY A 290 2.86 37.70 -15.92
C GLY A 290 2.96 36.33 -15.26
N MET A 291 2.88 35.25 -16.06
CA MET A 291 2.99 33.88 -15.58
C MET A 291 4.34 33.58 -14.92
N ILE A 292 5.45 34.01 -15.54
CA ILE A 292 6.79 33.82 -14.98
C ILE A 292 6.94 34.56 -13.65
N TRP A 293 6.40 35.78 -13.54
CA TRP A 293 6.43 36.54 -12.29
C TRP A 293 5.56 35.90 -11.21
N THR A 294 4.34 35.44 -11.55
CA THR A 294 3.46 34.76 -10.61
C THR A 294 4.10 33.48 -10.07
N LEU A 295 4.65 32.62 -10.94
CA LEU A 295 5.32 31.40 -10.52
C LEU A 295 6.63 31.66 -9.78
N GLY A 296 7.40 32.67 -10.19
CA GLY A 296 8.62 33.09 -9.50
C GLY A 296 8.36 33.61 -8.10
N LEU A 297 7.33 34.45 -7.94
CA LEU A 297 6.89 34.95 -6.64
C LEU A 297 6.27 33.84 -5.79
N ALA A 298 5.49 32.94 -6.38
CA ALA A 298 4.95 31.76 -5.67
C ALA A 298 6.08 30.87 -5.13
N GLY A 299 7.15 30.66 -5.92
CA GLY A 299 8.34 29.94 -5.45
C GLY A 299 9.09 30.65 -4.32
N LEU A 300 9.00 31.98 -4.23
CA LEU A 300 9.63 32.77 -3.16
C LEU A 300 8.79 32.81 -1.88
N LEU A 301 7.48 33.04 -2.02
CA LEU A 301 6.58 33.31 -0.90
C LEU A 301 5.96 32.03 -0.32
N VAL A 302 5.63 31.06 -1.18
CA VAL A 302 4.91 29.83 -0.80
C VAL A 302 5.84 28.62 -0.86
N GLY A 303 6.72 28.55 -1.86
CA GLY A 303 7.68 27.47 -2.06
C GLY A 303 7.08 26.15 -2.54
N ARG A 304 5.90 25.77 -2.05
CA ARG A 304 5.23 24.51 -2.41
C ARG A 304 3.86 24.77 -3.04
N LEU A 305 3.54 24.06 -4.12
CA LEU A 305 2.23 24.10 -4.74
C LEU A 305 1.50 22.79 -4.51
N THR A 306 0.30 22.88 -3.93
CA THR A 306 -0.62 21.75 -3.84
C THR A 306 -1.39 21.57 -5.16
N GLN A 307 -1.97 20.39 -5.36
CA GLN A 307 -2.83 20.10 -6.53
C GLN A 307 -3.96 21.14 -6.70
N VAL A 308 -4.58 21.57 -5.61
CA VAL A 308 -5.64 22.61 -5.62
C VAL A 308 -5.11 23.94 -6.13
N THR A 309 -3.92 24.36 -5.67
CA THR A 309 -3.31 25.63 -6.06
C THR A 309 -2.90 25.65 -7.53
N MET A 310 -2.52 24.49 -8.09
CA MET A 310 -2.30 24.34 -9.53
C MET A 310 -3.57 24.56 -10.35
N THR A 311 -4.72 24.04 -9.88
CA THR A 311 -6.01 24.28 -10.56
C THR A 311 -6.35 25.77 -10.58
N PHE A 312 -6.18 26.49 -9.47
CA PHE A 312 -6.37 27.95 -9.43
C PHE A 312 -5.43 28.69 -10.39
N SER A 313 -4.19 28.22 -10.54
CA SER A 313 -3.23 28.82 -11.47
C SER A 313 -3.72 28.73 -12.93
N ALA A 314 -4.33 27.60 -13.32
CA ALA A 314 -4.92 27.46 -14.66
C ALA A 314 -6.09 28.43 -14.90
N ILE A 315 -6.93 28.66 -13.88
CA ILE A 315 -8.04 29.63 -13.95
C ILE A 315 -7.50 31.06 -14.09
N LEU A 316 -6.46 31.41 -13.33
CA LEU A 316 -5.82 32.73 -13.42
C LEU A 316 -5.27 33.02 -14.81
N ILE A 317 -4.72 32.03 -15.51
CA ILE A 317 -4.28 32.18 -16.89
C ILE A 317 -5.47 32.54 -17.79
N GLY A 318 -6.58 31.82 -17.66
CA GLY A 318 -7.78 32.07 -18.46
C GLY A 318 -8.37 33.47 -18.25
N GLN A 319 -8.42 33.94 -17.00
CA GLN A 319 -8.88 35.28 -16.65
C GLN A 319 -7.87 36.38 -17.03
N GLY A 320 -6.57 36.08 -16.93
CA GLY A 320 -5.51 37.04 -17.25
C GLY A 320 -5.42 37.42 -18.73
N ILE A 321 -6.02 36.63 -19.62
CA ILE A 321 -6.11 36.92 -21.06
C ILE A 321 -7.22 37.97 -21.37
N ASP A 322 -8.16 38.17 -20.44
CA ASP A 322 -9.29 39.10 -20.62
C ASP A 322 -8.90 40.58 -20.44
N PHE A 323 -7.76 40.84 -19.78
CA PHE A 323 -7.23 42.18 -19.48
C PHE A 323 -6.10 42.60 -20.43
#